data_AF-A0A1W6B0L1-F1
#
_entry.id   AF-A0A1W6B0L1-F1
#
_cell.length_a   1.000
_cell.length_b   1.000
_cell.length_c   1.000
_cell.angle_alpha   90.00
_cell.angle_beta   90.00
_cell.angle_gamma   90.00
#
_symmetry.space_group_name_H-M   'P 1'
#
loop_
_entity.id
_entity.type
_entity.pdbx_description
1 polymer ?
#
loop_
_entity_poly.entity_id
_entity_poly.type
_entity_poly.pdbx_seq_one_letter_code
_entity_poly.pdbx_strand_id
1 'polypeptide(L)'
;MKLTALVLLSLTFPMIGLAAEPGEEIDQQLQACKLHANSTADNAQCYSSAIQQWDDELNKQYQLLLNAQPQSVRQKIIAAQRSWLHYRDSYNAAISAYYQQQQGTVWPLVAAESKLKVIRDKAIDLYKLRVSTDLAAEQE
;
A
#
# COMPACT_ATOMS: atom_id res chain seq x y z
N MET A 1 23.30 -58.06 22.00
CA MET A 1 22.27 -57.00 21.94
C MET A 1 22.83 -55.86 21.09
N LYS A 2 22.35 -55.68 19.85
CA LYS A 2 22.77 -54.59 18.96
C LYS A 2 21.73 -53.47 19.08
N LEU A 3 22.13 -52.32 19.61
CA LEU A 3 21.28 -51.12 19.65
C LEU A 3 21.31 -50.48 18.27
N THR A 4 20.20 -50.55 17.55
CA THR A 4 19.96 -49.78 16.33
C THR A 4 19.68 -48.33 16.71
N ALA A 5 20.60 -47.43 16.35
CA ALA A 5 20.42 -45.99 16.49
C ALA A 5 19.40 -45.50 15.45
N LEU A 6 18.23 -45.05 15.91
CA LEU A 6 17.21 -44.43 15.09
C LEU A 6 17.62 -42.96 14.86
N VAL A 7 18.16 -42.66 13.68
CA VAL A 7 18.48 -41.28 13.27
C VAL A 7 17.17 -40.59 12.87
N LEU A 8 16.64 -39.74 13.75
CA LEU A 8 15.55 -38.82 13.43
C LEU A 8 16.09 -37.71 12.51
N LEU A 9 15.72 -37.79 11.23
CA LEU A 9 15.96 -36.77 10.23
C LEU A 9 14.97 -35.61 10.46
N SER A 10 15.39 -34.59 11.21
CA SER A 10 14.63 -33.35 11.37
C SER A 10 14.61 -32.57 10.05
N LEU A 11 13.48 -32.60 9.35
CA LEU A 11 13.17 -31.71 8.22
C LEU A 11 13.10 -30.26 8.73
N THR A 12 14.21 -29.53 8.65
CA THR A 12 14.21 -28.08 8.77
C THR A 12 13.67 -27.51 7.46
N PHE A 13 12.37 -27.25 7.40
CA PHE A 13 11.80 -26.44 6.33
C PHE A 13 12.35 -25.02 6.51
N PRO A 14 13.11 -24.46 5.54
CA PRO A 14 13.50 -23.06 5.62
C PRO A 14 12.23 -22.23 5.64
N MET A 15 12.07 -21.41 6.67
CA MET A 15 11.01 -20.41 6.73
C MET A 15 11.38 -19.36 5.68
N ILE A 16 10.85 -19.55 4.48
CA ILE A 16 10.95 -18.61 3.39
C ILE A 16 10.13 -17.38 3.82
N GLY A 17 10.82 -16.25 4.01
CA GLY A 17 10.21 -15.02 4.49
C GLY A 17 9.53 -14.30 3.34
N LEU A 18 8.19 -14.33 3.32
CA LEU A 18 7.39 -13.52 2.39
C LEU A 18 7.79 -12.04 2.54
N ALA A 19 8.19 -11.41 1.45
CA ALA A 19 8.42 -9.97 1.43
C ALA A 19 7.09 -9.26 1.68
N ALA A 20 6.94 -8.64 2.86
CA ALA A 20 5.72 -7.91 3.19
C ALA A 20 5.48 -6.77 2.19
N GLU A 21 4.23 -6.62 1.71
CA GLU A 21 3.83 -5.47 0.92
C GLU A 21 4.10 -4.17 1.71
N PRO A 22 4.57 -3.10 1.06
CA PRO A 22 4.83 -1.84 1.74
C PRO A 22 3.54 -1.28 2.37
N GLY A 23 3.68 -0.64 3.53
CA GLY A 23 2.61 0.11 4.17
C GLY A 23 1.60 -0.71 4.99
N GLU A 24 1.86 -2.00 5.25
CA GLU A 24 1.05 -2.80 6.17
C GLU A 24 0.91 -2.12 7.55
N GLU A 25 2.00 -1.56 8.07
CA GLU A 25 1.99 -0.83 9.34
C GLU A 25 1.07 0.40 9.30
N ILE A 26 1.00 1.10 8.15
CA ILE A 26 0.12 2.27 7.97
C ILE A 26 -1.35 1.84 8.08
N ASP A 27 -1.70 0.72 7.46
CA ASP A 27 -3.05 0.16 7.55
C ASP A 27 -3.39 -0.27 8.99
N GLN A 28 -2.45 -0.92 9.68
CA GLN A 28 -2.61 -1.31 11.09
C GLN A 28 -2.80 -0.08 12.00
N GLN A 29 -2.00 0.98 11.81
CA GLN A 29 -2.13 2.24 12.54
C GLN A 29 -3.46 2.93 12.26
N LEU A 30 -3.95 2.92 11.01
CA LEU A 30 -5.26 3.45 10.66
C LEU A 30 -6.38 2.69 11.40
N GLN A 31 -6.35 1.36 11.41
CA GLN A 31 -7.35 0.57 12.13
C GLN A 31 -7.31 0.84 13.64
N ALA A 32 -6.10 0.87 14.23
CA ALA A 32 -5.92 1.20 15.64
C ALA A 32 -6.48 2.60 15.95
N CYS A 33 -6.21 3.60 15.12
CA CYS A 33 -6.73 4.96 15.28
C CYS A 33 -8.26 4.97 15.26
N LYS A 34 -8.88 4.31 14.28
CA LYS A 34 -10.34 4.25 14.13
C LYS A 34 -11.03 3.56 15.32
N LEU A 35 -10.41 2.53 15.92
CA LEU A 35 -10.94 1.85 17.11
C LEU A 35 -10.98 2.75 18.35
N HIS A 36 -10.13 3.76 18.43
CA HIS A 36 -10.05 4.70 19.56
C HIS A 36 -10.71 6.06 19.26
N ALA A 37 -11.26 6.25 18.06
CA ALA A 37 -11.92 7.47 17.65
C ALA A 37 -13.29 7.62 18.33
N ASN A 38 -13.54 8.74 19.01
CA ASN A 38 -14.78 8.98 19.76
C ASN A 38 -15.81 9.77 18.96
N SER A 39 -15.44 10.26 17.77
CA SER A 39 -16.30 11.06 16.93
C SER A 39 -16.07 10.79 15.43
N THR A 40 -16.97 11.27 14.58
CA THR A 40 -16.75 11.30 13.13
C THR A 40 -15.56 12.19 12.77
N ALA A 41 -15.35 13.29 13.51
CA ALA A 41 -14.20 14.17 13.28
C ALA A 41 -12.87 13.46 13.60
N ASP A 42 -12.83 12.68 14.69
CA ASP A 42 -11.67 11.86 15.06
C ASP A 42 -11.38 10.82 13.96
N ASN A 43 -12.41 10.16 13.44
CA ASN A 43 -12.26 9.23 12.32
C ASN A 43 -11.73 9.93 11.07
N ALA A 44 -12.21 11.14 10.76
CA ALA A 44 -11.71 11.91 9.63
C ALA A 44 -10.21 12.24 9.80
N GLN A 45 -9.77 12.54 11.02
CA GLN A 45 -8.36 12.76 11.32
C GLN A 45 -7.52 11.49 11.14
N CYS A 46 -8.03 10.32 11.53
CA CYS A 46 -7.37 9.03 11.26
C CYS A 46 -7.12 8.83 9.76
N TYR A 47 -8.14 9.05 8.92
CA TYR A 47 -7.98 8.95 7.47
C TYR A 47 -7.02 10.02 6.92
N SER A 48 -7.06 11.25 7.41
CA SER A 48 -6.12 12.31 6.99
C SER A 48 -4.67 11.93 7.27
N SER A 49 -4.40 11.37 8.45
CA SER A 49 -3.06 10.88 8.82
C SER A 49 -2.61 9.73 7.91
N ALA A 50 -3.48 8.75 7.70
CA ALA A 50 -3.17 7.61 6.83
C ALA A 50 -2.95 8.03 5.37
N ILE A 51 -3.72 9.00 4.85
CA ILE A 51 -3.53 9.55 3.50
C ILE A 51 -2.12 10.15 3.37
N GLN A 52 -1.67 10.92 4.36
CA GLN A 52 -0.33 11.50 4.35
C GLN A 52 0.76 10.42 4.37
N GLN A 53 0.63 9.44 5.28
CA GLN A 53 1.59 8.33 5.39
C GLN A 53 1.66 7.50 4.10
N TRP A 54 0.52 7.24 3.46
CA TRP A 54 0.48 6.53 2.19
C TRP A 54 1.02 7.36 1.02
N ASP A 55 0.87 8.68 1.02
CA ASP A 55 1.52 9.54 0.02
C ASP A 55 3.05 9.53 0.20
N ASP A 56 3.55 9.55 1.44
CA ASP A 56 4.97 9.40 1.74
C ASP A 56 5.51 8.04 1.27
N GLU A 57 4.78 6.95 1.54
CA GLU A 57 5.15 5.60 1.08
C GLU A 57 5.10 5.49 -0.45
N LEU A 58 4.10 6.09 -1.12
CA LEU A 58 4.03 6.18 -2.57
C LEU A 58 5.27 6.87 -3.13
N ASN A 59 5.64 8.03 -2.57
CA ASN A 59 6.81 8.79 -3.00
C ASN A 59 8.10 7.98 -2.79
N LYS A 60 8.24 7.28 -1.67
CA LYS A 60 9.36 6.38 -1.40
C LYS A 60 9.44 5.25 -2.44
N GLN A 61 8.35 4.54 -2.71
CA GLN A 61 8.33 3.46 -3.72
C GLN A 61 8.61 3.99 -5.13
N TYR A 62 8.10 5.16 -5.47
CA TYR A 62 8.41 5.84 -6.72
C TYR A 62 9.91 6.14 -6.86
N GLN A 63 10.56 6.70 -5.84
CA GLN A 63 12.00 6.96 -5.88
C GLN A 63 12.82 5.68 -5.97
N LEU A 64 12.46 4.64 -5.22
CA LEU A 64 13.12 3.34 -5.27
C LEU A 64 13.01 2.71 -6.67
N LEU A 65 11.82 2.79 -7.29
CA LEU A 65 11.61 2.33 -8.66
C LEU A 65 12.47 3.12 -9.65
N LEU A 66 12.53 4.46 -9.56
CA LEU A 66 13.34 5.27 -10.47
C LEU A 66 14.84 4.99 -10.34
N ASN A 67 15.34 4.83 -9.12
CA ASN A 67 16.78 4.65 -8.87
C ASN A 67 17.33 3.34 -9.47
N ALA A 68 16.48 2.33 -9.68
CA ALA A 68 16.85 1.06 -10.27
C ALA A 68 16.85 1.05 -11.81
N GLN A 69 16.55 2.17 -12.48
CA GLN A 69 16.22 2.17 -13.91
C GLN A 69 17.15 3.05 -14.76
N PRO A 70 17.45 2.64 -16.01
CA PRO A 70 18.16 3.49 -16.97
C PRO A 70 17.31 4.71 -17.36
N GLN A 71 17.96 5.76 -17.88
CA GLN A 71 17.31 7.04 -18.15
C GLN A 71 16.10 6.95 -19.10
N SER A 72 16.16 6.12 -20.13
CA SER A 72 15.05 5.92 -21.07
C SER A 72 13.79 5.38 -20.39
N VAL A 73 13.94 4.43 -19.47
CA VAL A 73 12.84 3.84 -18.69
C VAL A 73 12.33 4.82 -17.65
N ARG A 74 13.23 5.51 -16.91
CA ARG A 74 12.85 6.55 -15.93
C ARG A 74 11.94 7.61 -16.55
N GLN A 75 12.23 8.08 -17.76
CA GLN A 75 11.39 9.07 -18.45
C GLN A 75 9.96 8.57 -18.70
N LYS A 76 9.78 7.29 -19.03
CA LYS A 76 8.45 6.68 -19.22
C LYS A 76 7.70 6.56 -17.90
N ILE A 77 8.38 6.16 -16.82
CA ILE A 77 7.79 6.06 -15.48
C ILE A 77 7.37 7.45 -14.97
N ILE A 78 8.22 8.48 -15.13
CA ILE A 78 7.90 9.87 -14.76
C ILE A 78 6.65 10.35 -15.52
N ALA A 79 6.58 10.09 -16.83
CA ALA A 79 5.43 10.47 -17.63
C ALA A 79 4.14 9.77 -17.15
N ALA A 80 4.20 8.46 -16.89
CA ALA A 80 3.07 7.70 -16.37
C ALA A 80 2.62 8.20 -14.98
N GLN A 81 3.57 8.53 -14.09
CA GLN A 81 3.28 9.07 -12.76
C GLN A 81 2.59 10.43 -12.84
N ARG A 82 3.01 11.32 -13.74
CA ARG A 82 2.33 12.60 -13.99
C ARG A 82 0.90 12.42 -14.48
N SER A 83 0.69 11.51 -15.44
CA SER A 83 -0.67 11.16 -15.90
C SER A 83 -1.52 10.60 -14.76
N TRP A 84 -0.94 9.77 -13.90
CA TRP A 84 -1.63 9.24 -12.73
C TRP A 84 -2.02 10.34 -11.73
N LEU A 85 -1.19 11.36 -11.51
CA LEU A 85 -1.55 12.51 -10.67
C LEU A 85 -2.79 13.24 -11.21
N HIS A 86 -2.86 13.47 -12.53
CA HIS A 86 -4.05 14.05 -13.15
C HIS A 86 -5.30 13.17 -12.97
N TYR A 87 -5.15 11.84 -13.13
CA TYR A 87 -6.23 10.90 -12.83
C TYR A 87 -6.66 10.99 -11.37
N ARG A 88 -5.73 10.90 -10.42
CA ARG A 88 -5.99 10.97 -8.97
C ARG A 88 -6.77 12.23 -8.62
N ASP A 89 -6.33 13.38 -9.11
CA ASP A 89 -6.95 14.67 -8.77
C ASP A 89 -8.37 14.78 -9.34
N SER A 90 -8.56 14.38 -10.61
CA SER A 90 -9.89 14.37 -11.24
C SER A 90 -10.83 13.34 -10.59
N TYR A 91 -10.33 12.16 -10.22
CA TYR A 91 -11.13 11.13 -9.58
C TYR A 91 -11.45 11.49 -8.13
N ASN A 92 -10.53 12.12 -7.40
CA ASN A 92 -10.81 12.67 -6.07
C ASN A 92 -11.90 13.74 -6.10
N ALA A 93 -11.94 14.57 -7.14
CA ALA A 93 -13.02 15.53 -7.36
C ALA A 93 -14.36 14.80 -7.61
N ALA A 94 -14.37 13.76 -8.45
CA ALA A 94 -15.56 12.94 -8.71
C ALA A 94 -16.07 12.23 -7.44
N ILE A 95 -15.17 11.60 -6.65
CA ILE A 95 -15.49 10.99 -5.35
C ILE A 95 -16.13 12.03 -4.43
N SER A 96 -15.56 13.23 -4.36
CA SER A 96 -16.08 14.31 -3.51
C SER A 96 -17.49 14.70 -3.93
N ALA A 97 -17.73 14.95 -5.22
CA ALA A 97 -19.04 15.29 -5.75
C ALA A 97 -20.08 14.18 -5.49
N TYR A 98 -19.69 12.92 -5.71
CA TYR A 98 -20.56 11.75 -5.54
C TYR A 98 -21.03 11.56 -4.10
N TYR A 99 -20.17 11.81 -3.11
CA TYR A 99 -20.55 11.66 -1.70
C TYR A 99 -21.15 12.92 -1.08
N GLN A 100 -20.90 14.12 -1.64
CA GLN A 100 -21.49 15.38 -1.18
C GLN A 100 -23.03 15.44 -1.36
N GLN A 101 -23.57 14.71 -2.33
CA GLN A 101 -25.03 14.59 -2.51
C GLN A 101 -25.71 13.71 -1.44
N GLN A 102 -24.95 13.01 -0.60
CA GLN A 102 -25.49 12.10 0.40
C GLN A 102 -25.68 12.81 1.75
N GLN A 103 -26.69 12.39 2.53
CA GLN A 103 -26.97 12.94 3.85
C GLN A 103 -26.32 12.12 4.97
N GLY A 104 -25.82 12.81 5.99
CA GLY A 104 -25.22 12.19 7.17
C GLY A 104 -23.69 12.30 7.20
N THR A 105 -23.14 12.23 8.40
CA THR A 105 -21.71 12.48 8.65
C THR A 105 -20.80 11.31 8.26
N VAL A 106 -21.38 10.15 7.89
CA VAL A 106 -20.61 8.97 7.48
C VAL A 106 -20.00 9.11 6.08
N TRP A 107 -20.68 9.79 5.14
CA TRP A 107 -20.26 9.84 3.74
C TRP A 107 -18.92 10.55 3.49
N PRO A 108 -18.57 11.64 4.21
CA PRO A 108 -17.22 12.18 4.18
C PRO A 108 -16.13 11.17 4.57
N LEU A 109 -16.41 10.24 5.49
CA LEU A 109 -15.47 9.18 5.87
C LEU A 109 -15.31 8.14 4.75
N VAL A 110 -16.42 7.73 4.13
CA VAL A 110 -16.40 6.83 2.97
C VAL A 110 -15.65 7.46 1.79
N ALA A 111 -15.83 8.76 1.58
CA ALA A 111 -15.07 9.52 0.59
C ALA A 111 -13.58 9.54 0.92
N ALA A 112 -13.21 9.76 2.19
CA ALA A 112 -11.81 9.75 2.62
C ALA A 112 -11.15 8.38 2.42
N GLU A 113 -11.84 7.29 2.78
CA GLU A 113 -11.37 5.92 2.52
C GLU A 113 -11.20 5.62 1.03
N SER A 114 -12.15 6.07 0.21
CA SER A 114 -12.07 5.89 -1.25
C SER A 114 -10.85 6.60 -1.84
N LYS A 115 -10.56 7.83 -1.38
CA LYS A 115 -9.37 8.60 -1.80
C LYS A 115 -8.08 7.97 -1.30
N LEU A 116 -8.07 7.46 -0.07
CA LEU A 116 -6.94 6.75 0.52
C LEU A 116 -6.56 5.53 -0.33
N LYS A 117 -7.54 4.71 -0.74
CA LYS A 117 -7.32 3.53 -1.58
C LYS A 117 -6.61 3.87 -2.89
N VAL A 118 -6.97 4.97 -3.55
CA VAL A 118 -6.30 5.41 -4.79
C VAL A 118 -4.79 5.60 -4.59
N ILE A 119 -4.38 6.18 -3.46
CA ILE A 119 -2.96 6.44 -3.14
C ILE A 119 -2.26 5.14 -2.71
N ARG A 120 -2.89 4.38 -1.81
CA ARG A 120 -2.41 3.08 -1.33
C ARG A 120 -2.13 2.11 -2.47
N ASP A 121 -3.11 1.91 -3.33
CA ASP A 121 -3.01 0.95 -4.43
C ASP A 121 -1.91 1.36 -5.40
N LYS A 122 -1.72 2.67 -5.63
CA LYS A 122 -0.61 3.16 -6.44
C LYS A 122 0.75 2.89 -5.80
N ALA A 123 0.90 3.06 -4.49
CA ALA A 123 2.16 2.76 -3.79
C ALA A 123 2.53 1.28 -3.95
N ILE A 124 1.53 0.38 -3.78
CA ILE A 124 1.69 -1.06 -3.94
C ILE A 124 2.01 -1.42 -5.40
N ASP A 125 1.35 -0.82 -6.38
CA ASP A 125 1.63 -1.04 -7.81
C ASP A 125 3.07 -0.65 -8.18
N LEU A 126 3.57 0.48 -7.65
CA LEU A 126 4.96 0.91 -7.87
C LEU A 126 5.95 -0.07 -7.26
N TYR A 127 5.66 -0.59 -6.07
CA TYR A 127 6.44 -1.63 -5.43
C TYR A 127 6.45 -2.92 -6.25
N LYS A 128 5.27 -3.40 -6.67
CA LYS A 128 5.11 -4.61 -7.49
C LYS A 128 5.89 -4.50 -8.78
N LEU A 129 5.75 -3.40 -9.52
CA LEU A 129 6.51 -3.17 -10.75
C LEU A 129 8.03 -3.17 -10.53
N ARG A 130 8.50 -2.66 -9.38
CA ARG A 130 9.93 -2.66 -9.04
C ARG A 130 10.46 -4.07 -8.80
N VAL A 131 9.66 -4.96 -8.20
CA VAL A 131 10.08 -6.32 -7.82
C VAL A 131 9.64 -7.41 -8.82
N SER A 132 8.78 -7.09 -9.80
CA SER A 132 8.16 -8.09 -10.71
C SER A 132 9.11 -8.81 -11.65
N THR A 133 10.36 -8.35 -11.77
CA THR A 133 11.38 -9.07 -12.56
C THR A 133 12.22 -10.01 -11.71
N ASP A 134 12.05 -9.97 -10.39
CA ASP A 134 12.63 -10.94 -9.47
C ASP A 134 11.70 -12.16 -9.40
N LEU A 135 11.90 -13.12 -10.30
CA LEU A 135 11.07 -14.32 -10.42
C LEU A 135 11.07 -15.20 -9.15
N ALA A 136 11.97 -14.95 -8.20
CA ALA A 136 11.92 -15.58 -6.89
C ALA A 136 10.85 -14.96 -5.97
N ALA A 137 10.42 -13.72 -6.23
CA ALA A 137 9.42 -12.99 -5.43
C ALA A 137 7.96 -13.32 -5.80
N GLU A 138 7.71 -14.02 -6.92
CA GLU A 138 6.36 -14.39 -7.40
C GLU A 138 6.01 -15.88 -7.20
N GLN A 139 6.95 -16.71 -6.73
CA GLN A 139 6.78 -18.17 -6.56
C GLN A 139 6.65 -18.60 -5.09
N GLU A 140 6.42 -17.66 -4.19
CA GLU A 140 6.21 -17.86 -2.75
C GLU A 140 4.78 -17.47 -2.35
#